data_AF-A0A8X7QS89-F1
#
_entry.id   AF-A0A8X7QS89-F1
#
_cell.length_a   1.000
_cell.length_b   1.000
_cell.length_c   1.000
_cell.angle_alpha   90.00
_cell.angle_beta   90.00
_cell.angle_gamma   90.00
#
_symmetry.space_group_name_H-M   'P 1'
#
loop_
_entity.id
_entity.type
_entity.pdbx_description
1 polymer ?
#
loop_
_entity_poly.entity_id
_entity_poly.type
_entity_poly.pdbx_seq_one_letter_code
_entity_poly.pdbx_strand_id
1 'polypeptide(L)'
;MGSATSLNLARSEEENPSLNQRESSPIAQDGEESKTLVEDSNETKEKEEDEDGEECGFCTYIKAGECKESWIELEKCLDEAKKNDGESDVTKCKEARKMFKTCIYDNPVHYEPVIAAETYMFAKMLSDLQAKKEAVLVDRAQVVAKMLSELKAEKEAILSGDAASIVKALSKLQKDEEETINILPAEAAAIAKKFSELEAKKKEKEEK
;
A
#
# COMPACT_ATOMS: atom_id res chain seq x y z
N MET A 1 57.45 10.17 35.92
CA MET A 1 56.89 11.28 36.73
C MET A 1 55.39 11.30 36.47
N GLY A 2 54.53 11.28 37.51
CA GLY A 2 53.06 11.13 37.40
C GLY A 2 52.60 9.70 37.03
N SER A 3 51.69 9.00 37.73
CA SER A 3 50.70 9.33 38.79
C SER A 3 49.59 10.30 38.34
N ALA A 4 48.29 10.09 38.57
CA ALA A 4 47.50 9.03 39.23
C ALA A 4 46.09 8.95 38.56
N THR A 5 45.40 7.80 38.51
CA THR A 5 44.34 7.34 39.46
C THR A 5 43.21 8.34 39.76
N SER A 6 41.98 8.07 39.29
CA SER A 6 40.83 7.74 40.17
C SER A 6 39.48 7.70 39.42
N LEU A 7 38.75 6.60 39.59
CA LEU A 7 37.31 6.52 39.36
C LEU A 7 36.60 7.08 40.61
N ASN A 8 35.52 7.84 40.43
CA ASN A 8 34.62 8.19 41.53
C ASN A 8 33.29 7.44 41.38
N LEU A 9 32.92 6.75 42.45
CA LEU A 9 31.65 6.07 42.65
C LEU A 9 30.84 6.89 43.65
N ALA A 10 29.56 7.16 43.36
CA ALA A 10 28.63 7.70 44.35
C ALA A 10 27.26 7.01 44.20
N ARG A 11 26.94 6.19 45.20
CA ARG A 11 25.60 5.66 45.51
C ARG A 11 25.30 6.08 46.95
N SER A 12 24.05 6.42 47.22
CA SER A 12 23.30 6.47 48.50
C SER A 12 22.33 7.66 48.44
N GLU A 13 21.18 7.67 49.11
CA GLU A 13 20.22 6.61 49.48
C GLU A 13 18.88 7.31 49.82
N GLU A 14 17.82 6.58 50.09
CA GLU A 14 16.47 7.18 50.26
C GLU A 14 16.29 7.98 51.55
N GLU A 15 15.47 9.03 51.50
CA GLU A 15 14.54 9.33 52.60
C GLU A 15 13.27 10.06 52.10
N ASN A 16 12.12 9.67 52.64
CA ASN A 16 10.79 10.24 52.38
C ASN A 16 10.00 10.14 53.69
N PRO A 17 9.39 11.23 54.17
CA PRO A 17 7.96 11.10 54.42
C PRO A 17 7.12 12.37 54.17
N SER A 18 6.07 12.18 53.38
CA SER A 18 4.66 12.54 53.68
C SER A 18 4.33 13.94 54.23
N LEU A 19 3.53 14.68 53.45
CA LEU A 19 2.51 15.59 53.99
C LEU A 19 1.14 15.22 53.41
N ASN A 20 0.30 14.58 54.22
CA ASN A 20 -1.08 14.26 53.91
C ASN A 20 -2.01 15.43 54.25
N GLN A 21 -3.06 15.65 53.44
CA GLN A 21 -4.46 15.81 53.87
C GLN A 21 -5.36 15.70 52.62
N ARG A 22 -6.20 14.63 52.54
CA ARG A 22 -7.67 14.63 52.70
C ARG A 22 -8.45 15.30 51.54
N GLU A 23 -9.61 14.87 51.04
CA GLU A 23 -10.54 13.71 51.16
C GLU A 23 -11.50 13.86 49.93
N SER A 24 -12.05 12.88 49.19
CA SER A 24 -12.15 11.40 49.29
C SER A 24 -12.49 10.76 47.91
N SER A 25 -12.65 9.42 47.87
CA SER A 25 -13.11 8.55 46.75
C SER A 25 -14.56 8.85 46.26
N PRO A 26 -15.09 8.28 45.12
CA PRO A 26 -14.68 7.02 44.45
C PRO A 26 -14.77 6.86 42.91
N ILE A 27 -14.07 5.80 42.41
CA ILE A 27 -14.37 4.89 41.27
C ILE A 27 -14.77 5.46 39.90
N ALA A 28 -13.93 5.20 38.88
CA ALA A 28 -14.31 4.46 37.65
C ALA A 28 -13.05 4.02 36.87
N GLN A 29 -13.11 2.86 36.21
CA GLN A 29 -12.15 2.44 35.18
C GLN A 29 -12.74 2.75 33.80
N ASP A 30 -11.94 3.33 32.91
CA ASP A 30 -12.00 3.13 31.46
C ASP A 30 -10.66 3.63 30.87
N GLY A 31 -10.07 3.07 29.81
CA GLY A 31 -10.67 2.14 28.83
C GLY A 31 -10.76 2.75 27.43
N GLU A 32 -9.94 3.76 27.10
CA GLU A 32 -10.01 4.49 25.84
C GLU A 32 -9.55 3.66 24.63
N GLU A 33 -10.40 2.74 24.17
CA GLU A 33 -10.35 2.17 22.83
C GLU A 33 -11.30 2.97 21.92
N SER A 34 -10.76 4.01 21.27
CA SER A 34 -11.53 4.88 20.37
C SER A 34 -12.03 4.11 19.15
N LYS A 35 -13.31 3.68 19.20
CA LYS A 35 -14.02 3.07 18.07
C LYS A 35 -14.27 4.08 16.95
N THR A 36 -14.00 3.64 15.74
CA THR A 36 -14.44 4.25 14.49
C THR A 36 -15.95 4.49 14.47
N LEU A 37 -16.37 5.73 14.19
CA LEU A 37 -17.73 6.03 13.77
C LEU A 37 -17.74 6.36 12.28
N VAL A 38 -18.40 5.49 11.52
CA VAL A 38 -18.85 5.75 10.17
C VAL A 38 -20.34 5.47 10.20
N GLU A 39 -21.18 6.49 10.12
CA GLU A 39 -22.59 6.27 9.82
C GLU A 39 -23.11 7.41 8.93
N ASP A 40 -23.81 6.97 7.89
CA ASP A 40 -24.44 7.80 6.86
C ASP A 40 -25.71 8.45 7.41
N SER A 41 -26.03 9.65 6.96
CA SER A 41 -27.33 10.28 7.26
C SER A 41 -27.72 11.25 6.16
N ASN A 42 -28.34 10.68 5.14
CA ASN A 42 -29.09 11.42 4.14
C ASN A 42 -30.42 11.92 4.72
N GLU A 43 -30.58 13.24 4.89
CA GLU A 43 -31.90 13.86 4.70
C GLU A 43 -31.78 15.29 4.15
N THR A 44 -32.55 15.55 3.08
CA THR A 44 -32.44 16.75 2.25
C THR A 44 -33.05 17.97 2.92
N LYS A 45 -32.35 19.11 2.91
CA LYS A 45 -33.03 20.41 2.99
C LYS A 45 -32.29 21.49 2.20
N GLU A 46 -32.93 21.96 1.14
CA GLU A 46 -32.45 23.06 0.32
C GLU A 46 -32.34 24.35 1.16
N LYS A 47 -31.16 24.95 1.13
CA LYS A 47 -30.91 26.35 1.46
C LYS A 47 -29.68 26.81 0.68
N GLU A 48 -29.89 27.64 -0.32
CA GLU A 48 -28.80 28.46 -0.88
C GLU A 48 -28.48 29.56 0.13
N GLU A 49 -27.37 29.42 0.85
CA GLU A 49 -26.68 30.49 1.56
C GLU A 49 -25.18 30.33 1.25
N ASP A 50 -24.51 31.40 0.82
CA ASP A 50 -23.14 31.35 0.31
C ASP A 50 -22.15 30.75 1.33
N GLU A 51 -21.66 29.53 1.06
CA GLU A 51 -20.55 28.95 1.82
C GLU A 51 -19.23 29.63 1.42
N ASP A 52 -18.90 30.72 2.11
CA ASP A 52 -17.51 31.11 2.36
C ASP A 52 -16.82 29.94 3.09
N GLY A 53 -16.36 28.96 2.31
CA GLY A 53 -15.83 27.71 2.85
C GLY A 53 -14.64 27.95 3.77
N GLU A 54 -14.65 27.32 4.95
CA GLU A 54 -13.52 27.36 5.89
C GLU A 54 -12.23 27.01 5.14
N GLU A 55 -11.26 27.94 5.12
CA GLU A 55 -10.04 27.68 4.38
C GLU A 55 -9.33 26.48 4.99
N CYS A 56 -9.17 25.42 4.20
CA CYS A 56 -8.60 24.16 4.65
C CYS A 56 -7.26 24.42 5.34
N GLY A 57 -7.11 24.03 6.61
CA GLY A 57 -5.95 24.46 7.42
C GLY A 57 -4.60 24.03 6.84
N PHE A 58 -4.55 22.89 6.13
CA PHE A 58 -3.39 22.48 5.34
C PHE A 58 -3.12 23.43 4.17
N CYS A 59 -4.17 23.85 3.46
CA CYS A 59 -4.11 24.80 2.35
C CYS A 59 -3.59 26.16 2.83
N THR A 60 -4.06 26.67 3.97
CA THR A 60 -3.54 27.89 4.60
C THR A 60 -2.05 27.75 4.96
N TYR A 61 -1.66 26.63 5.58
CA TYR A 61 -0.25 26.35 5.90
C TYR A 61 0.64 26.26 4.64
N ILE A 62 0.15 25.65 3.55
CA ILE A 62 0.90 25.59 2.29
C ILE A 62 1.08 26.99 1.69
N LYS A 63 0.00 27.78 1.66
CA LYS A 63 -0.04 29.16 1.15
C LYS A 63 0.76 30.17 2.00
N ALA A 64 1.17 29.79 3.22
CA ALA A 64 2.04 30.60 4.08
C ALA A 64 3.54 30.51 3.73
N GLY A 65 3.96 29.48 2.97
CA GLY A 65 5.35 29.26 2.58
C GLY A 65 5.67 29.64 1.12
N GLU A 66 6.90 29.37 0.71
CA GLU A 66 7.48 29.74 -0.59
C GLU A 66 6.74 29.12 -1.79
N CYS A 67 6.07 27.99 -1.59
CA CYS A 67 5.41 27.23 -2.65
C CYS A 67 3.94 27.60 -2.89
N LYS A 68 3.46 28.69 -2.27
CA LYS A 68 2.11 29.25 -2.45
C LYS A 68 1.69 29.33 -3.92
N GLU A 69 2.50 29.91 -4.80
CA GLU A 69 2.11 30.13 -6.20
C GLU A 69 1.98 28.81 -6.98
N SER A 70 2.90 27.86 -6.76
CA SER A 70 2.81 26.51 -7.35
C SER A 70 1.64 25.69 -6.79
N TRP A 71 1.22 25.94 -5.55
CA TRP A 71 0.01 25.37 -4.97
C TRP A 71 -1.26 25.95 -5.64
N ILE A 72 -1.32 27.27 -5.83
CA ILE A 72 -2.45 27.93 -6.51
C ILE A 72 -2.58 27.48 -7.97
N GLU A 73 -1.46 27.23 -8.66
CA GLU A 73 -1.48 26.66 -10.02
C GLU A 73 -2.01 25.21 -10.02
N LEU A 74 -1.64 24.41 -9.03
CA LEU A 74 -2.20 23.08 -8.82
C LEU A 74 -3.71 23.13 -8.49
N GLU A 75 -4.15 23.98 -7.57
CA GLU A 75 -5.57 24.18 -7.22
C GLU A 75 -6.40 24.51 -8.48
N LYS A 76 -5.97 25.50 -9.28
CA LYS A 76 -6.62 25.88 -10.54
C LYS A 76 -6.73 24.71 -11.51
N CYS A 77 -5.64 23.96 -11.72
CA CYS A 77 -5.68 22.80 -12.59
C CYS A 77 -6.64 21.72 -12.08
N LEU A 78 -6.66 21.45 -10.77
CA LEU A 78 -7.58 20.46 -10.19
C LEU A 78 -9.04 20.88 -10.40
N ASP A 79 -9.36 22.17 -10.24
CA ASP A 79 -10.71 22.69 -10.45
C ASP A 79 -11.12 22.74 -11.93
N GLU A 80 -10.18 22.97 -12.85
CA GLU A 80 -10.39 22.80 -14.28
C GLU A 80 -10.57 21.32 -14.66
N ALA A 81 -9.82 20.40 -14.03
CA ALA A 81 -9.94 18.97 -14.27
C ALA A 81 -11.31 18.43 -13.81
N LYS A 82 -11.82 18.86 -12.64
CA LYS A 82 -13.16 18.53 -12.12
C LYS A 82 -14.30 18.93 -13.08
N LYS A 83 -14.12 20.00 -13.86
CA LYS A 83 -15.13 20.53 -14.81
C LYS A 83 -15.11 19.82 -16.17
N ASN A 84 -14.19 18.88 -16.39
CA ASN A 84 -13.95 18.26 -17.69
C ASN A 84 -13.98 16.73 -17.59
N ASP A 85 -15.15 16.11 -17.75
CA ASP A 85 -15.46 14.68 -17.45
C ASP A 85 -14.69 13.59 -18.24
N GLY A 86 -13.68 13.95 -19.04
CA GLY A 86 -12.98 13.02 -19.94
C GLY A 86 -11.72 12.32 -19.40
N GLU A 87 -11.03 12.91 -18.41
CA GLU A 87 -9.75 12.38 -17.89
C GLU A 87 -9.54 12.75 -16.41
N SER A 88 -8.90 11.88 -15.64
CA SER A 88 -8.55 12.16 -14.24
C SER A 88 -7.58 13.34 -14.09
N ASP A 89 -7.84 14.13 -13.05
CA ASP A 89 -6.96 15.16 -12.47
C ASP A 89 -5.49 14.70 -12.30
N VAL A 90 -5.27 13.43 -11.96
CA VAL A 90 -3.94 12.84 -11.77
C VAL A 90 -3.11 12.91 -13.05
N THR A 91 -3.75 12.73 -14.20
CA THR A 91 -3.09 12.81 -15.51
C THR A 91 -3.00 14.25 -15.99
N LYS A 92 -4.12 14.99 -15.96
CA LYS A 92 -4.19 16.39 -16.43
C LYS A 92 -3.22 17.31 -15.68
N CYS A 93 -3.20 17.21 -14.35
CA CYS A 93 -2.44 18.12 -13.48
C CYS A 93 -1.07 17.56 -13.09
N LYS A 94 -0.54 16.59 -13.84
CA LYS A 94 0.74 15.94 -13.54
C LYS A 94 1.91 16.94 -13.45
N GLU A 95 2.02 17.87 -14.39
CA GLU A 95 3.13 18.84 -14.39
C GLU A 95 2.94 19.91 -13.30
N ALA A 96 1.74 20.44 -13.08
CA ALA A 96 1.47 21.35 -11.95
C ALA A 96 1.76 20.67 -10.60
N ARG A 97 1.35 19.41 -10.42
CA ARG A 97 1.62 18.59 -9.23
C ARG A 97 3.12 18.35 -9.04
N LYS A 98 3.86 18.16 -10.14
CA LYS A 98 5.32 18.01 -10.13
C LYS A 98 6.03 19.31 -9.76
N MET A 99 5.62 20.45 -10.32
CA MET A 99 6.17 21.77 -9.97
C MET A 99 5.94 22.09 -8.48
N PHE A 100 4.71 21.88 -7.99
CA PHE A 100 4.39 22.01 -6.57
C PHE A 100 5.28 21.12 -5.71
N LYS A 101 5.38 19.81 -6.01
CA LYS A 101 6.25 18.89 -5.26
C LYS A 101 7.72 19.31 -5.31
N THR A 102 8.27 19.66 -6.47
CA THR A 102 9.66 20.13 -6.57
C THR A 102 9.90 21.31 -5.65
N CYS A 103 9.01 22.31 -5.65
CA CYS A 103 9.12 23.43 -4.73
C CYS A 103 9.13 22.99 -3.25
N ILE A 104 8.23 22.09 -2.84
CA ILE A 104 8.18 21.55 -1.47
C ILE A 104 9.52 20.92 -1.06
N TYR A 105 10.10 20.08 -1.93
CA TYR A 105 11.37 19.41 -1.67
C TYR A 105 12.60 20.36 -1.73
N ASP A 106 12.53 21.43 -2.52
CA ASP A 106 13.57 22.48 -2.57
C ASP A 106 13.51 23.44 -1.36
N ASN A 107 12.37 23.54 -0.67
CA ASN A 107 12.16 24.41 0.51
C ASN A 107 11.81 23.61 1.78
N PRO A 108 12.62 22.60 2.18
CA PRO A 108 12.19 21.59 3.15
C PRO A 108 12.03 22.11 4.58
N VAL A 109 12.52 23.31 4.93
CA VAL A 109 12.48 23.84 6.31
C VAL A 109 11.06 24.22 6.73
N HIS A 110 10.32 24.95 5.89
CA HIS A 110 8.92 25.26 6.19
C HIS A 110 8.06 24.00 6.08
N TYR A 111 8.29 23.20 5.03
CA TYR A 111 7.46 22.06 4.65
C TYR A 111 7.83 20.70 5.28
N GLU A 112 8.74 20.66 6.26
CA GLU A 112 9.20 19.41 6.90
C GLU A 112 8.05 18.49 7.38
N PRO A 113 6.99 18.98 8.06
CA PRO A 113 5.86 18.15 8.47
C PRO A 113 5.15 17.43 7.30
N VAL A 114 5.07 18.08 6.14
CA VAL A 114 4.43 17.52 4.93
C VAL A 114 5.29 16.43 4.32
N ILE A 115 6.61 16.69 4.23
CA ILE A 115 7.59 15.74 3.72
C ILE A 115 7.66 14.52 4.64
N ALA A 116 7.67 14.71 5.96
CA ALA A 116 7.66 13.64 6.94
C ALA A 116 6.39 12.77 6.83
N ALA A 117 5.21 13.39 6.72
CA ALA A 117 3.94 12.68 6.53
C ALA A 117 3.91 11.88 5.21
N GLU A 118 4.34 12.48 4.09
CA GLU A 118 4.44 11.79 2.80
C GLU A 118 5.42 10.60 2.87
N THR A 119 6.59 10.80 3.46
CA THR A 119 7.62 9.75 3.61
C THR A 119 7.14 8.60 4.48
N TYR A 120 6.46 8.88 5.60
CA TYR A 120 5.87 7.86 6.47
C TYR A 120 4.79 7.04 5.75
N MET A 121 3.90 7.68 5.00
CA MET A 121 2.86 6.98 4.24
C MET A 121 3.46 6.06 3.16
N PHE A 122 4.48 6.51 2.44
CA PHE A 122 5.17 5.65 1.47
C PHE A 122 5.93 4.49 2.14
N ALA A 123 6.63 4.74 3.25
CA ALA A 123 7.31 3.68 4.00
C ALA A 123 6.32 2.59 4.48
N LYS A 124 5.15 3.00 5.00
CA LYS A 124 4.08 2.08 5.39
C LYS A 124 3.53 1.29 4.21
N MET A 125 3.22 1.94 3.09
CA MET A 125 2.74 1.26 1.88
C MET A 125 3.75 0.24 1.33
N LEU A 126 5.04 0.56 1.36
CA LEU A 126 6.10 -0.37 0.95
C LEU A 126 6.20 -1.58 1.90
N SER A 127 6.12 -1.35 3.21
CA SER A 127 6.08 -2.42 4.21
C SER A 127 4.87 -3.35 4.03
N ASP A 128 3.67 -2.78 3.80
CA ASP A 128 2.44 -3.56 3.55
C ASP A 128 2.54 -4.39 2.27
N LEU A 129 3.18 -3.86 1.22
CA LEU A 129 3.44 -4.59 -0.03
C LEU A 129 4.47 -5.72 0.17
N GLN A 130 5.49 -5.51 0.99
CA GLN A 130 6.47 -6.55 1.35
C GLN A 130 5.80 -7.68 2.13
N ALA A 131 5.04 -7.39 3.18
CA ALA A 131 4.32 -8.39 3.97
C ALA A 131 3.33 -9.20 3.10
N LYS A 132 2.58 -8.56 2.20
CA LYS A 132 1.68 -9.24 1.24
C LYS A 132 2.45 -10.14 0.27
N LYS A 133 3.61 -9.69 -0.23
CA LYS A 133 4.47 -10.49 -1.11
C LYS A 133 5.01 -11.73 -0.37
N GLU A 134 5.44 -11.57 0.87
CA GLU A 134 5.94 -12.68 1.70
C GLU A 134 4.83 -13.70 1.99
N ALA A 135 3.62 -13.26 2.36
CA ALA A 135 2.46 -14.15 2.52
C ALA A 135 2.17 -14.96 1.25
N VAL A 136 2.12 -14.33 0.08
CA VAL A 136 1.93 -15.02 -1.22
C VAL A 136 3.05 -16.02 -1.52
N LEU A 137 4.29 -15.74 -1.11
CA LEU A 137 5.41 -16.68 -1.27
C LEU A 137 5.30 -17.87 -0.30
N VAL A 138 4.85 -17.64 0.95
CA VAL A 138 4.58 -18.70 1.93
C VAL A 138 3.45 -19.61 1.46
N ASP A 139 2.32 -19.05 1.01
CA ASP A 139 1.19 -19.81 0.46
C ASP A 139 1.62 -20.68 -0.73
N ARG A 140 2.39 -20.10 -1.67
CA ARG A 140 2.95 -20.84 -2.81
C ARG A 140 3.91 -21.93 -2.37
N ALA A 141 4.78 -21.68 -1.40
CA ALA A 141 5.71 -22.66 -0.86
C ALA A 141 4.96 -23.82 -0.18
N GLN A 142 3.86 -23.55 0.54
CA GLN A 142 3.00 -24.56 1.15
C GLN A 142 2.30 -25.43 0.09
N VAL A 143 1.78 -24.82 -0.99
CA VAL A 143 1.17 -25.55 -2.12
C VAL A 143 2.22 -26.45 -2.81
N VAL A 144 3.43 -25.94 -3.07
CA VAL A 144 4.53 -26.74 -3.63
C VAL A 144 4.95 -27.88 -2.69
N ALA A 145 5.08 -27.63 -1.38
CA ALA A 145 5.43 -28.65 -0.40
C ALA A 145 4.37 -29.77 -0.34
N LYS A 146 3.08 -29.41 -0.42
CA LYS A 146 1.98 -30.37 -0.51
C LYS A 146 2.08 -31.23 -1.78
N MET A 147 2.21 -30.62 -2.96
CA MET A 147 2.36 -31.35 -4.22
C MET A 147 3.58 -32.27 -4.23
N LEU A 148 4.72 -31.83 -3.67
CA LEU A 148 5.91 -32.68 -3.52
C LEU A 148 5.67 -33.88 -2.58
N SER A 149 4.89 -33.71 -1.51
CA SER A 149 4.53 -34.81 -0.61
C SER A 149 3.60 -35.83 -1.27
N GLU A 150 2.63 -35.37 -2.06
CA GLU A 150 1.72 -36.23 -2.83
C GLU A 150 2.47 -37.00 -3.92
N LEU A 151 3.34 -36.31 -4.68
CA LEU A 151 4.21 -36.92 -5.69
C LEU A 151 5.14 -37.98 -5.09
N LYS A 152 5.69 -37.73 -3.88
CA LYS A 152 6.51 -38.70 -3.17
C LYS A 152 5.71 -39.94 -2.76
N ALA A 153 4.50 -39.75 -2.22
CA ALA A 153 3.62 -40.86 -1.84
C ALA A 153 3.20 -41.71 -3.06
N GLU A 154 2.82 -41.07 -4.18
CA GLU A 154 2.50 -41.79 -5.42
C GLU A 154 3.73 -42.55 -5.98
N LYS A 155 4.93 -41.96 -5.91
CA LYS A 155 6.18 -42.65 -6.29
C LYS A 155 6.47 -43.88 -5.42
N GLU A 156 6.30 -43.78 -4.10
CA GLU A 156 6.52 -44.90 -3.17
C GLU A 156 5.48 -46.02 -3.40
N ALA A 157 4.22 -45.67 -3.67
CA ALA A 157 3.18 -46.63 -4.04
C ALA A 157 3.49 -47.37 -5.35
N ILE A 158 3.94 -46.66 -6.40
CA ILE A 158 4.36 -47.27 -7.68
C ILE A 158 5.55 -48.22 -7.46
N LEU A 159 6.55 -47.82 -6.66
CA LEU A 159 7.71 -48.67 -6.32
C LEU A 159 7.33 -49.93 -5.53
N SER A 160 6.23 -49.89 -4.77
CA SER A 160 5.70 -51.06 -4.05
C SER A 160 4.99 -52.09 -4.96
N GLY A 161 4.78 -51.77 -6.24
CA GLY A 161 4.16 -52.67 -7.22
C GLY A 161 2.62 -52.70 -7.15
N ASP A 162 1.98 -51.73 -6.51
CA ASP A 162 0.52 -51.64 -6.49
C ASP A 162 -0.05 -51.37 -7.90
N ALA A 163 -0.73 -52.38 -8.45
CA ALA A 163 -1.36 -52.32 -9.76
C ALA A 163 -2.40 -51.20 -9.89
N ALA A 164 -3.11 -50.85 -8.80
CA ALA A 164 -4.09 -49.75 -8.82
C ALA A 164 -3.38 -48.39 -8.95
N SER A 165 -2.29 -48.18 -8.22
CA SER A 165 -1.45 -46.98 -8.31
C SER A 165 -0.75 -46.85 -9.67
N ILE A 166 -0.29 -47.96 -10.26
CA ILE A 166 0.31 -47.97 -11.61
C ILE A 166 -0.73 -47.56 -12.67
N VAL A 167 -1.95 -48.14 -12.64
CA VAL A 167 -3.03 -47.76 -13.56
C VAL A 167 -3.41 -46.28 -13.37
N LYS A 168 -3.55 -45.82 -12.13
CA LYS A 168 -3.87 -44.41 -11.81
C LYS A 168 -2.79 -43.46 -12.34
N ALA A 169 -1.50 -43.81 -12.21
CA ALA A 169 -0.39 -43.01 -12.71
C ALA A 169 -0.37 -42.96 -14.25
N LEU A 170 -0.61 -44.09 -14.92
CA LEU A 170 -0.73 -44.13 -16.39
C LEU A 170 -1.91 -43.29 -16.89
N SER A 171 -3.08 -43.38 -16.25
CA SER A 171 -4.24 -42.56 -16.60
C SER A 171 -4.04 -41.06 -16.34
N LYS A 172 -3.25 -40.67 -15.32
CA LYS A 172 -2.83 -39.28 -15.15
C LYS A 172 -1.93 -38.83 -16.30
N LEU A 173 -0.85 -39.57 -16.57
CA LEU A 173 0.10 -39.22 -17.63
C LEU A 173 -0.56 -39.07 -19.01
N GLN A 174 -1.50 -39.96 -19.36
CA GLN A 174 -2.27 -39.83 -20.61
C GLN A 174 -3.12 -38.55 -20.66
N LYS A 175 -3.64 -38.10 -19.52
CA LYS A 175 -4.51 -36.93 -19.41
C LYS A 175 -3.70 -35.63 -19.36
N ASP A 176 -2.56 -35.64 -18.68
CA ASP A 176 -1.59 -34.54 -18.64
C ASP A 176 -0.98 -34.32 -20.05
N GLU A 177 -0.73 -35.40 -20.79
CA GLU A 177 -0.32 -35.36 -22.20
C GLU A 177 -1.42 -34.76 -23.09
N GLU A 178 -2.69 -35.17 -22.91
CA GLU A 178 -3.84 -34.63 -23.64
C GLU A 178 -4.10 -33.14 -23.34
N GLU A 179 -4.05 -32.68 -22.09
CA GLU A 179 -4.17 -31.24 -21.77
C GLU A 179 -2.99 -30.43 -22.33
N THR A 180 -1.75 -30.91 -22.18
CA THR A 180 -0.56 -30.19 -22.67
C THR A 180 -0.55 -30.07 -24.20
N ILE A 181 -0.98 -31.12 -24.92
CA ILE A 181 -1.11 -31.13 -26.39
C ILE A 181 -2.20 -30.15 -26.87
N ASN A 182 -3.26 -29.91 -26.08
CA ASN A 182 -4.33 -28.99 -26.45
C ASN A 182 -4.03 -27.52 -26.08
N ILE A 183 -3.31 -27.27 -24.97
CA ILE A 183 -3.00 -25.91 -24.50
C ILE A 183 -1.96 -25.23 -25.39
N LEU A 184 -0.85 -25.91 -25.75
CA LEU A 184 0.25 -25.33 -26.53
C LEU A 184 -0.21 -24.73 -27.89
N PRO A 185 -1.02 -25.42 -28.73
CA PRO A 185 -1.55 -24.86 -29.96
C PRO A 185 -2.58 -23.75 -29.72
N ALA A 186 -3.41 -23.85 -28.67
CA ALA A 186 -4.44 -22.87 -28.36
C ALA A 186 -3.83 -21.53 -27.89
N GLU A 187 -2.82 -21.56 -27.01
CA GLU A 187 -2.08 -20.38 -26.58
C GLU A 187 -1.26 -19.78 -27.73
N ALA A 188 -0.59 -20.61 -28.53
CA ALA A 188 0.12 -20.14 -29.73
C ALA A 188 -0.82 -19.45 -30.74
N ALA A 189 -2.02 -20.01 -30.97
CA ALA A 189 -3.04 -19.40 -31.82
C ALA A 189 -3.60 -18.10 -31.23
N ALA A 190 -3.81 -18.03 -29.91
CA ALA A 190 -4.24 -16.81 -29.23
C ALA A 190 -3.19 -15.70 -29.32
N ILE A 191 -1.90 -16.02 -29.14
CA ILE A 191 -0.78 -15.10 -29.27
C ILE A 191 -0.64 -14.63 -30.73
N ALA A 192 -0.69 -15.54 -31.70
CA ALA A 192 -0.63 -15.19 -33.12
C ALA A 192 -1.79 -14.28 -33.55
N LYS A 193 -3.02 -14.53 -33.05
CA LYS A 193 -4.18 -13.66 -33.27
C LYS A 193 -3.98 -12.28 -32.62
N LYS A 194 -3.43 -12.19 -31.42
CA LYS A 194 -3.12 -10.91 -30.77
C LYS A 194 -2.04 -10.13 -31.50
N PHE A 195 -1.07 -10.82 -32.10
CA PHE A 195 -0.02 -10.19 -32.90
C PHE A 195 -0.57 -9.62 -34.21
N SER A 196 -1.40 -10.36 -34.95
CA SER A 196 -2.02 -9.84 -36.19
C SER A 196 -3.03 -8.72 -35.92
N GLU A 197 -3.80 -8.77 -34.82
CA GLU A 197 -4.63 -7.66 -34.35
C GLU A 197 -3.81 -6.39 -34.05
N LEU A 198 -2.57 -6.53 -33.55
CA LEU A 198 -1.65 -5.40 -33.30
C LEU A 198 -1.02 -4.85 -34.59
N GLU A 199 -0.67 -5.71 -35.55
CA GLU A 199 -0.13 -5.28 -36.84
C GLU A 199 -1.16 -4.54 -37.69
N ALA A 200 -2.41 -5.02 -37.72
CA ALA A 200 -3.50 -4.32 -38.41
C ALA A 200 -3.70 -2.89 -37.85
N LYS A 201 -3.78 -2.77 -36.51
CA LYS A 201 -3.91 -1.48 -35.80
C LYS A 201 -2.70 -0.55 -35.93
N LYS A 202 -1.53 -1.06 -36.35
CA LYS A 202 -0.38 -0.21 -36.70
C LYS A 202 -0.54 0.39 -38.10
N LYS A 203 -0.93 -0.42 -39.08
CA LYS A 203 -1.15 0.05 -40.47
C LYS A 203 -2.26 1.12 -40.54
N GLU A 204 -3.37 0.90 -39.84
CA GLU A 204 -4.47 1.90 -39.71
C GLU A 204 -4.05 3.22 -39.04
N LYS A 205 -2.89 3.26 -38.37
CA LYS A 205 -2.30 4.46 -37.75
C LYS A 205 -1.17 5.09 -38.57
N GLU A 206 -0.70 4.43 -39.63
CA GLU A 206 0.31 4.96 -40.56
C GLU A 206 -0.34 5.52 -41.84
N GLU A 207 -1.59 5.15 -42.15
CA GLU A 207 -2.39 5.68 -43.26
C GLU A 207 -3.31 6.87 -42.90
N LYS A 208 -3.18 7.47 -41.70
CA LYS A 208 -4.07 8.53 -41.20
C LYS A 208 -3.34 9.65 -40.46
#